data_AF-A0A4S0MV84-F1
#
_entry.id   AF-A0A4S0MV84-F1
#
_cell.length_a   1.000
_cell.length_b   1.000
_cell.length_c   1.000
_cell.angle_alpha   90.00
_cell.angle_beta   90.00
_cell.angle_gamma   90.00
#
_symmetry.space_group_name_H-M   'P 1'
#
loop_
_entity.id
_entity.type
_entity.pdbx_description
1 polymer ?
#
loop_
_entity_poly.entity_id
_entity_poly.type
_entity_poly.pdbx_seq_one_letter_code
_entity_poly.pdbx_strand_id
1 'polypeptide(L)'
;RVLFLPGTIGSSSASAVLMELVHNGRAPAALVLHEPDAILLLGLIVAREMGWETPMAVRLGRDLFEAYRGRTVEVAGDGALTVAA
;
A
#
# COMPACT_ATOMS: atom_id res chain seq x y z
N ARG A 1 4.85 0.49 9.09
CA ARG A 1 5.63 -0.40 8.18
C ARG A 1 5.15 -0.15 6.76
N VAL A 2 6.02 -0.05 5.76
CA VAL A 2 5.62 0.07 4.34
C VAL A 2 5.61 -1.31 3.71
N LEU A 3 4.56 -1.65 2.95
CA LEU A 3 4.42 -2.95 2.29
C LEU A 3 4.67 -2.81 0.79
N PHE A 4 5.66 -3.53 0.28
CA PHE A 4 5.97 -3.62 -1.15
C PHE A 4 5.38 -4.91 -1.72
N LEU A 5 4.47 -4.77 -2.69
CA LEU A 5 3.75 -5.84 -3.38
C LEU A 5 4.04 -5.78 -4.88
N PRO A 6 4.94 -6.63 -5.40
CA PRO A 6 5.26 -6.64 -6.82
C PRO A 6 4.11 -7.20 -7.68
N GLY A 7 3.13 -7.85 -7.06
CA GLY A 7 1.90 -8.33 -7.69
C GLY A 7 1.03 -9.01 -6.64
N THR A 8 -0.22 -9.25 -6.99
CA THR A 8 -1.20 -9.98 -6.19
C THR A 8 -1.52 -11.31 -6.87
N ILE A 9 -1.92 -12.31 -6.08
CA ILE A 9 -2.43 -13.59 -6.60
C ILE A 9 -3.78 -13.81 -5.91
N GLY A 10 -4.86 -13.82 -6.70
CA GLY A 10 -6.21 -14.08 -6.20
C GLY A 10 -6.76 -13.03 -5.23
N SER A 11 -7.22 -11.89 -5.75
CA SER A 11 -7.59 -10.72 -4.92
C SER A 11 -9.05 -10.63 -4.53
N SER A 12 -9.85 -11.68 -4.75
CA SER A 12 -11.33 -11.66 -4.63
C SER A 12 -11.86 -11.20 -3.28
N SER A 13 -11.09 -11.30 -2.18
CA SER A 13 -11.44 -10.83 -0.84
C SER A 13 -10.54 -9.72 -0.30
N ALA A 14 -9.59 -9.23 -1.11
CA ALA A 14 -8.55 -8.32 -0.65
C ALA A 14 -9.08 -6.94 -0.20
N SER A 15 -10.15 -6.44 -0.81
CA SER A 15 -10.81 -5.18 -0.42
C SER A 15 -11.30 -5.22 1.03
N ALA A 16 -12.05 -6.27 1.39
CA ALA A 16 -12.63 -6.43 2.71
C ALA A 16 -11.53 -6.57 3.78
N VAL A 17 -10.50 -7.37 3.50
CA VAL A 17 -9.36 -7.55 4.41
C VAL A 17 -8.59 -6.24 4.60
N LEU A 18 -8.27 -5.52 3.52
CA LEU A 18 -7.54 -4.26 3.64
C LEU A 18 -8.36 -3.21 4.40
N MET A 19 -9.67 -3.13 4.12
CA MET A 19 -10.57 -2.24 4.83
C MET A 19 -10.64 -2.57 6.33
N GLU A 20 -10.70 -3.86 6.70
CA GLU A 20 -10.64 -4.30 8.10
C GLU A 20 -9.31 -3.93 8.77
N LEU A 21 -8.19 -4.06 8.07
CA LEU A 21 -6.88 -3.63 8.56
C LEU A 21 -6.85 -2.12 8.80
N VAL A 22 -7.42 -1.33 7.89
CA VAL A 22 -7.55 0.13 8.07
C VAL A 22 -8.40 0.45 9.29
N HIS A 23 -9.60 -0.11 9.37
CA HIS A 23 -10.53 0.15 10.47
C HIS A 23 -9.93 -0.16 11.85
N ASN A 24 -9.12 -1.22 11.93
CA ASN A 24 -8.47 -1.65 13.17
C ASN A 24 -7.11 -0.99 13.44
N GLY A 25 -6.69 -0.01 12.63
CA GLY A 25 -5.38 0.65 12.80
C GLY A 25 -4.17 -0.27 12.58
N ARG A 26 -4.35 -1.33 11.77
CA ARG A 26 -3.34 -2.36 11.46
C ARG A 26 -2.87 -2.33 10.01
N ALA A 27 -3.39 -1.41 9.20
CA ALA A 27 -2.89 -1.18 7.85
C ALA A 27 -1.39 -0.80 7.89
N PRO A 28 -0.63 -1.10 6.82
CA PRO A 28 0.71 -0.54 6.68
C PRO A 28 0.64 0.99 6.61
N ALA A 29 1.78 1.67 6.73
CA ALA A 29 1.87 3.12 6.55
C ALA A 29 1.66 3.51 5.08
N ALA A 30 2.09 2.64 4.16
CA ALA A 30 1.89 2.78 2.72
C ALA A 30 1.94 1.41 2.03
N LEU A 31 1.31 1.32 0.86
CA LEU A 31 1.35 0.20 -0.07
C LEU A 31 2.13 0.64 -1.31
N VAL A 32 3.14 -0.12 -1.72
CA VAL A 32 3.89 0.11 -2.95
C VAL A 32 3.62 -1.05 -3.90
N LEU A 33 2.99 -0.76 -5.03
CA LEU A 33 2.50 -1.74 -6.00
C LEU A 33 3.23 -1.60 -7.33
N HIS A 34 3.61 -2.70 -7.96
CA HIS A 34 4.06 -2.64 -9.36
C HIS A 34 2.86 -2.61 -10.32
N GLU A 35 2.01 -3.62 -10.17
CA GLU A 35 0.75 -3.75 -10.87
C GLU A 35 -0.38 -3.31 -9.92
N PRO A 36 -1.11 -2.22 -10.24
CA PRO A 36 -2.26 -1.82 -9.45
C PRO A 36 -3.31 -2.93 -9.42
N ASP A 37 -3.77 -3.29 -8.22
CA ASP A 37 -4.85 -4.25 -8.04
C ASP A 37 -6.15 -3.51 -7.71
N ALA A 38 -7.10 -3.54 -8.64
CA ALA A 38 -8.35 -2.81 -8.51
C ALA A 38 -9.19 -3.26 -7.30
N ILE A 39 -9.17 -4.56 -6.97
CA ILE A 39 -9.97 -5.09 -5.86
C ILE A 39 -9.32 -4.68 -4.53
N LEU A 40 -8.02 -4.88 -4.37
CA LEU A 40 -7.30 -4.45 -3.17
C LEU A 40 -7.50 -2.94 -2.93
N LEU A 41 -7.27 -2.11 -3.95
CA LEU A 41 -7.34 -0.65 -3.85
C LEU A 41 -8.76 -0.13 -3.60
N LEU A 42 -9.80 -0.86 -4.03
CA LEU A 42 -11.18 -0.54 -3.68
C LEU A 42 -11.41 -0.50 -2.17
N GLY A 43 -10.71 -1.34 -1.40
CA GLY A 43 -10.77 -1.31 0.07
C GLY A 43 -10.34 0.04 0.66
N LEU A 44 -9.34 0.70 0.08
CA LEU A 44 -8.91 2.04 0.51
C LEU A 44 -9.90 3.12 0.12
N ILE A 45 -10.49 3.02 -1.08
CA ILE A 45 -11.52 3.98 -1.53
C ILE A 45 -12.70 3.94 -0.56
N VAL A 46 -13.23 2.74 -0.27
CA VAL A 46 -14.36 2.58 0.66
C VAL A 46 -13.99 3.05 2.07
N ALA A 47 -12.80 2.67 2.59
CA ALA A 47 -12.36 3.12 3.91
C ALA A 47 -12.30 4.65 4.03
N ARG A 48 -11.88 5.35 2.97
CA ARG A 48 -11.89 6.82 2.92
C ARG A 48 -13.31 7.38 2.93
N GLU A 49 -14.24 6.78 2.19
CA GLU A 49 -15.67 7.18 2.24
C GLU A 49 -16.29 6.96 3.62
N MET A 50 -15.78 6.01 4.40
CA MET A 50 -16.16 5.79 5.81
C MET A 50 -15.51 6.80 6.78
N GLY A 51 -14.68 7.73 6.28
CA GLY A 51 -13.97 8.73 7.08
C GLY A 51 -12.75 8.17 7.82
N TRP A 52 -12.22 7.02 7.43
CA TRP A 52 -11.05 6.41 8.06
C TRP A 52 -9.75 6.89 7.41
N GLU A 53 -8.69 7.00 8.21
CA GLU A 53 -7.35 7.29 7.71
C GLU A 53 -6.83 6.08 6.92
N THR A 54 -6.41 6.31 5.68
CA THR A 54 -5.99 5.24 4.77
C THR A 54 -4.50 5.34 4.46
N PRO A 55 -3.80 4.21 4.28
CA PRO A 55 -2.44 4.24 3.75
C PRO A 55 -2.42 4.82 2.34
N MET A 56 -1.31 5.48 2.02
CA MET A 56 -1.02 5.85 0.64
C MET A 56 -0.73 4.59 -0.20
N ALA A 57 -1.26 4.55 -1.42
CA ALA A 57 -0.90 3.55 -2.42
C ALA A 57 -0.07 4.19 -3.53
N VAL A 58 1.17 3.72 -3.71
CA VAL A 58 2.15 4.25 -4.67
C VAL A 58 2.45 3.19 -5.71
N ARG A 59 2.56 3.60 -6.99
CA ARG A 59 3.03 2.71 -8.05
C ARG A 59 4.54 2.83 -8.22
N LEU A 60 5.24 1.70 -8.29
CA LEU A 60 6.70 1.66 -8.49
C LEU A 60 7.07 0.62 -9.57
N GLY A 61 8.10 0.90 -10.38
CA GLY A 61 8.67 -0.10 -11.30
C GLY A 61 9.18 -1.33 -10.54
N ARG A 62 8.89 -2.54 -11.04
CA ARG A 62 9.27 -3.81 -10.38
C ARG A 62 10.76 -3.92 -10.17
N ASP A 63 11.53 -3.43 -11.14
CA ASP A 63 12.99 -3.37 -11.15
C ASP A 63 13.57 -2.52 -10.01
N LEU A 64 12.79 -1.59 -9.45
CA LEU A 64 13.23 -0.72 -8.35
C LEU A 64 12.98 -1.32 -6.96
N PHE A 65 12.21 -2.40 -6.82
CA PHE A 65 11.83 -2.94 -5.51
C PHE A 65 13.03 -3.39 -4.67
N GLU A 66 14.01 -4.04 -5.30
CA GLU A 66 15.20 -4.55 -4.60
C GLU A 66 16.05 -3.42 -3.99
N ALA A 67 15.96 -2.19 -4.51
CA ALA A 67 16.64 -1.02 -3.94
C ALA A 67 16.13 -0.64 -2.54
N TYR A 68 14.94 -1.09 -2.16
CA TYR A 68 14.30 -0.77 -0.88
C TYR A 68 14.23 -1.98 0.07
N ARG A 69 14.66 -3.17 -0.35
CA ARG A 69 14.55 -4.40 0.43
C ARG A 69 15.38 -4.32 1.72
N GLY A 70 14.71 -4.53 2.85
CA GLY A 70 15.35 -4.52 4.17
C GLY A 70 15.79 -3.12 4.65
N ARG A 71 15.38 -2.05 3.96
CA ARG A 71 15.72 -0.67 4.31
C ARG A 71 14.54 0.04 4.96
N THR A 72 14.85 1.08 5.73
CA THR A 72 13.84 2.04 6.19
C THR A 72 13.48 2.96 5.03
N VAL A 73 12.19 3.12 4.77
CA VAL A 73 11.67 3.88 3.62
C VAL A 73 10.79 5.00 4.14
N GLU A 74 11.03 6.21 3.65
CA GLU A 74 10.13 7.36 3.83
C GLU A 74 9.24 7.50 2.60
N VAL A 75 7.96 7.75 2.85
CA VAL A 75 6.95 7.99 1.81
C VAL A 75 6.44 9.42 2.00
N ALA A 76 6.77 10.29 1.05
CA ALA A 76 6.35 11.68 1.08
C ALA A 76 4.87 11.83 0.69
N GLY A 77 4.28 12.99 1.00
CA GLY A 77 2.86 13.29 0.73
C GLY A 77 2.47 13.28 -0.75
N ASP A 78 3.44 13.38 -1.65
CA ASP A 78 3.29 13.29 -3.11
C ASP A 78 3.54 11.88 -3.67
N GLY A 79 3.85 10.91 -2.81
CA GLY A 79 4.17 9.53 -3.18
C GLY A 79 5.64 9.26 -3.49
N ALA A 80 6.55 10.23 -3.34
CA ALA A 80 7.98 9.97 -3.50
C ALA A 80 8.50 9.00 -2.42
N LEU A 81 9.29 8.01 -2.86
CA LEU A 81 9.90 6.99 -1.99
C LEU A 81 11.40 7.26 -1.84
N THR A 82 11.87 7.46 -0.61
CA THR A 82 13.31 7.61 -0.32
C THR A 82 13.76 6.61 0.74
N VAL A 83 15.05 6.28 0.75
CA VAL A 83 15.66 5.45 1.80
C VAL A 83 16.07 6.38 2.93
N ALA A 84 15.61 6.11 4.15
CA ALA A 84 16.03 6.87 5.32
C ALA A 84 17.52 6.62 5.60
N ALA A 85 18.21 7.66 6.06
CA ALA A 85 19.64 7.62 6.37
C ALA A 85 19.98 6.69 7.55
#